data_AF-A0A426SQI1-F1
#
_entry.id   AF-A0A426SQI1-F1
#
_cell.length_a   1.000
_cell.length_b   1.000
_cell.length_c   1.000
_cell.angle_alpha   90.00
_cell.angle_beta   90.00
_cell.angle_gamma   90.00
#
_symmetry.space_group_name_H-M   'P 1'
#
loop_
_entity.id
_entity.type
_entity.pdbx_description
1 polymer ?
#
loop_
_entity_poly.entity_id
_entity_poly.type
_entity_poly.pdbx_seq_one_letter_code
_entity_poly.pdbx_strand_id
1 'polypeptide(L)'
;MVDQVTIRLLFSAAAFVVGAALFAFAIWQRRGRSPAARRWMGRGRGNPDFEERMSLIGFPATGVLCWCFSAVVLPVIGVYLILPLAPIAVLCFIPLIICRLDFIPIPDAVYPKWARPIRHANEQAVKDSEAWLRAYRRRQR
;
A
#
# COMPACT_ATOMS: atom_id res chain seq x y z
N MET A 1 -14.93 1.69 -37.43
CA MET A 1 -14.61 2.55 -36.27
C MET A 1 -15.00 1.78 -35.02
N VAL A 2 -14.05 1.34 -34.19
CA VAL A 2 -14.41 0.91 -32.84
C VAL A 2 -15.02 2.12 -32.17
N ASP A 3 -16.26 1.99 -31.69
CA ASP A 3 -17.00 3.10 -31.09
C ASP A 3 -16.21 3.64 -29.89
N GLN A 4 -16.02 4.95 -29.84
CA GLN A 4 -15.33 5.64 -28.74
C GLN A 4 -15.98 5.31 -27.38
N VAL A 5 -17.28 5.02 -27.39
CA VAL A 5 -18.02 4.53 -26.22
C VAL A 5 -17.49 3.16 -25.77
N THR A 6 -17.32 2.21 -26.68
CA THR A 6 -16.80 0.87 -26.38
C THR A 6 -15.40 0.93 -25.79
N ILE A 7 -14.51 1.77 -26.34
CA ILE A 7 -13.15 1.95 -25.82
C ILE A 7 -13.18 2.47 -24.38
N ARG A 8 -14.00 3.49 -24.10
CA ARG A 8 -14.14 4.05 -22.74
C ARG A 8 -14.70 3.02 -21.75
N LEU A 9 -15.66 2.21 -22.17
CA LEU A 9 -16.19 1.13 -21.34
C LEU A 9 -15.14 0.08 -21.01
N LEU A 10 -14.32 -0.33 -21.98
CA LEU A 10 -13.23 -1.29 -21.76
C LEU A 10 -12.18 -0.74 -20.77
N PHE A 11 -11.76 0.52 -20.93
CA PHE A 11 -10.84 1.15 -19.98
C PHE A 11 -11.43 1.27 -18.58
N SER A 12 -12.70 1.64 -18.48
CA SER A 12 -13.42 1.71 -17.21
C SER A 12 -13.47 0.34 -16.53
N ALA A 13 -13.92 -0.69 -17.24
CA ALA A 13 -13.98 -2.05 -16.72
C ALA A 13 -12.60 -2.59 -16.30
N ALA A 14 -11.57 -2.36 -17.11
CA ALA A 14 -10.21 -2.78 -16.78
C ALA A 14 -9.70 -2.10 -15.49
N ALA A 15 -9.87 -0.78 -15.39
CA ALA A 15 -9.49 -0.04 -14.20
C ALA A 15 -10.27 -0.50 -12.95
N PHE A 16 -11.57 -0.77 -13.10
CA PHE A 16 -12.38 -1.30 -12.02
C PHE A 16 -11.87 -2.64 -11.49
N VAL A 17 -11.58 -3.58 -12.40
CA VAL A 17 -11.07 -4.91 -12.08
C VAL A 17 -9.70 -4.83 -11.41
N VAL A 18 -8.80 -3.97 -11.92
CA VAL A 18 -7.49 -3.75 -11.30
C VAL A 18 -7.66 -3.21 -9.88
N GLY A 19 -8.53 -2.23 -9.66
CA GLY A 19 -8.80 -1.69 -8.34
C GLY A 19 -9.33 -2.75 -7.36
N ALA A 20 -10.27 -3.59 -7.82
CA ALA A 20 -10.82 -4.69 -7.03
C ALA A 20 -9.76 -5.76 -6.69
N ALA A 21 -8.90 -6.11 -7.65
CA ALA A 21 -7.81 -7.06 -7.46
C ALA A 21 -6.80 -6.55 -6.40
N LEU A 22 -6.43 -5.26 -6.47
CA LEU A 22 -5.53 -4.64 -5.49
C LEU A 22 -6.14 -4.62 -4.08
N PHE A 23 -7.43 -4.30 -3.97
CA PHE A 23 -8.12 -4.29 -2.68
C PHE A 23 -8.26 -5.70 -2.09
N ALA A 24 -8.61 -6.68 -2.92
CA ALA A 24 -8.67 -8.09 -2.53
C ALA A 24 -7.29 -8.61 -2.10
N PHE A 25 -6.23 -8.24 -2.82
CA PHE A 25 -4.86 -8.56 -2.48
C PHE A 25 -4.45 -7.95 -1.13
N ALA A 26 -4.75 -6.67 -0.89
CA ALA A 26 -4.49 -6.00 0.38
C ALA A 26 -5.26 -6.66 1.54
N ILE A 27 -6.53 -7.04 1.35
CA ILE A 27 -7.32 -7.78 2.34
C ILE A 27 -6.68 -9.14 2.63
N TRP A 28 -6.27 -9.88 1.58
CA TRP A 28 -5.63 -11.17 1.72
C TRP A 28 -4.33 -11.07 2.52
N GLN A 29 -3.49 -10.09 2.20
CA GLN A 29 -2.27 -9.78 2.96
C GLN A 29 -2.58 -9.43 4.42
N ARG A 30 -3.56 -8.55 4.67
CA ARG A 30 -3.99 -8.16 6.02
C ARG A 30 -4.57 -9.32 6.83
N ARG A 31 -5.18 -10.32 6.19
CA ARG A 31 -5.66 -11.53 6.86
C ARG A 31 -4.53 -12.45 7.30
N GLY A 32 -3.40 -12.46 6.58
CA GLY A 32 -2.21 -13.21 6.98
C GLY A 32 -2.45 -14.71 7.21
N ARG A 33 -3.37 -15.35 6.47
CA ARG A 33 -3.70 -16.79 6.70
C ARG A 33 -2.66 -17.76 6.13
N SER A 34 -1.79 -17.31 5.23
CA SER A 34 -0.75 -18.14 4.61
C SER A 34 0.64 -17.49 4.75
N PRO A 35 1.73 -18.27 4.65
CA PRO A 35 3.09 -17.72 4.63
C PRO A 35 3.27 -16.70 3.50
N ALA A 36 2.63 -16.93 2.34
CA ALA A 36 2.66 -16.01 1.21
C ALA A 36 2.02 -14.65 1.53
N ALA A 37 0.89 -14.64 2.25
CA ALA A 37 0.21 -13.42 2.66
C ALA A 37 1.01 -12.58 3.67
N ARG A 38 1.93 -13.22 4.41
CA ARG A 38 2.77 -12.57 5.43
C ARG A 38 4.14 -12.13 4.90
N ARG A 39 4.47 -12.39 3.63
CA ARG A 39 5.82 -12.15 3.07
C ARG A 39 6.29 -10.71 3.24
N TRP A 40 5.37 -9.74 3.14
CA TRP A 40 5.67 -8.31 3.29
C TRP A 40 6.16 -7.92 4.69
N MET A 41 5.92 -8.74 5.72
CA MET A 41 6.48 -8.56 7.08
C MET A 41 7.83 -9.27 7.27
N GLY A 42 8.24 -10.12 6.31
CA GLY A 42 9.49 -10.85 6.36
C GLY A 42 10.62 -10.04 5.72
N ARG A 43 11.87 -10.33 6.11
CA ARG A 43 13.07 -9.85 5.41
C ARG A 43 13.21 -10.53 4.04
N GLY A 44 12.28 -10.25 3.14
CA GLY A 44 12.31 -10.66 1.75
C GLY A 44 13.37 -9.89 0.95
N ARG A 45 13.43 -10.16 -0.35
CA ARG A 45 14.38 -9.56 -1.29
C ARG A 45 13.82 -8.22 -1.77
N GLY A 46 14.18 -7.11 -1.11
CA GLY A 46 13.67 -5.77 -1.46
C GLY A 46 13.92 -4.72 -0.37
N ASN A 47 13.27 -3.55 -0.48
CA ASN A 47 13.18 -2.57 0.62
C ASN A 47 11.98 -2.97 1.52
N PRO A 48 12.21 -3.56 2.71
CA PRO A 48 11.14 -4.08 3.54
C PRO A 48 10.16 -2.98 3.99
N ASP A 49 10.64 -1.75 4.20
CA ASP A 49 9.80 -0.62 4.61
C ASP A 49 8.84 -0.22 3.49
N PHE A 50 9.29 -0.27 2.23
CA PHE A 50 8.44 0.02 1.08
C PHE A 50 7.35 -1.03 0.86
N GLU A 51 7.70 -2.32 0.95
CA GLU A 51 6.72 -3.42 0.82
C GLU A 51 5.67 -3.34 1.93
N GLU A 52 6.09 -3.07 3.16
CA GLU A 52 5.23 -2.88 4.32
C GLU A 52 4.25 -1.72 4.11
N ARG A 53 4.75 -0.55 3.70
CA ARG A 53 3.92 0.62 3.40
C ARG A 53 2.93 0.36 2.26
N MET A 54 3.39 -0.30 1.19
CA MET A 54 2.53 -0.66 0.07
C MET A 54 1.41 -1.62 0.49
N SER A 55 1.71 -2.64 1.29
CA SER A 55 0.73 -3.58 1.82
C SER A 55 -0.31 -2.94 2.72
N LEU A 56 0.08 -1.95 3.53
CA LEU A 56 -0.80 -1.32 4.51
C LEU A 56 -1.66 -0.22 3.90
N ILE A 57 -1.07 0.70 3.14
CA ILE A 57 -1.77 1.90 2.65
C ILE A 57 -1.65 2.10 1.14
N GLY A 58 -0.56 1.63 0.52
CA GLY A 58 -0.32 1.83 -0.91
C GLY A 58 -1.32 1.12 -1.81
N PHE A 59 -1.43 -0.22 -1.73
CA PHE A 59 -2.37 -0.99 -2.56
C PHE A 59 -3.83 -0.57 -2.37
N PRO A 60 -4.34 -0.31 -1.14
CA PRO A 60 -5.66 0.28 -0.97
C PRO A 60 -5.81 1.63 -1.70
N ALA A 61 -4.85 2.55 -1.56
CA ALA A 61 -4.92 3.86 -2.19
C ALA A 61 -4.85 3.77 -3.73
N THR A 62 -3.97 2.92 -4.27
CA THR A 62 -3.91 2.64 -5.71
C THR A 62 -5.22 2.03 -6.21
N GLY A 63 -5.82 1.12 -5.44
CA GLY A 63 -7.11 0.53 -5.79
C GLY A 63 -8.23 1.57 -5.89
N VAL A 64 -8.28 2.50 -4.93
CA VAL A 64 -9.24 3.62 -4.96
C VAL A 64 -8.98 4.55 -6.14
N LEU A 65 -7.72 4.87 -6.46
CA LEU A 65 -7.38 5.66 -7.64
C LEU A 65 -7.85 5.00 -8.95
N CYS A 66 -7.69 3.68 -9.06
CA CYS A 66 -8.22 2.92 -10.19
C CYS A 66 -9.74 3.04 -10.30
N TRP A 67 -10.47 3.02 -9.18
CA TRP A 67 -11.92 3.23 -9.17
C TRP A 67 -12.32 4.67 -9.50
N CYS A 68 -11.60 5.68 -9.01
CA CYS A 68 -11.80 7.07 -9.40
C CYS A 68 -11.62 7.23 -10.92
N PHE A 69 -10.55 6.68 -11.49
CA PHE A 69 -10.31 6.69 -12.93
C PHE A 69 -11.42 5.96 -13.69
N SER A 70 -11.80 4.76 -13.25
CA SER A 70 -12.90 3.98 -13.82
C SER A 70 -14.19 4.80 -13.93
N ALA A 71 -14.53 5.54 -12.87
CA ALA A 71 -15.74 6.34 -12.81
C ALA A 71 -15.67 7.59 -13.70
N VAL A 72 -14.53 8.27 -13.78
CA VAL A 72 -14.33 9.45 -14.65
C VAL A 72 -14.37 9.07 -16.14
N VAL A 73 -13.82 7.91 -16.50
CA VAL A 73 -13.76 7.46 -17.90
C VAL A 73 -15.13 6.98 -18.40
N LEU A 74 -16.05 6.63 -17.50
CA LEU A 74 -17.38 6.10 -17.82
C LEU A 74 -18.14 7.06 -18.76
N PRO A 75 -18.73 6.56 -19.86
CA PRO A 75 -19.42 7.41 -20.82
C PRO A 75 -20.66 8.04 -20.20
N VAL A 76 -21.06 9.21 -20.71
CA VAL A 76 -22.22 10.01 -20.27
C VAL A 76 -22.06 10.63 -18.88
N ILE A 77 -21.79 9.84 -17.85
CA ILE A 77 -21.82 10.30 -16.45
C ILE A 77 -20.46 10.75 -15.90
N GLY A 78 -19.35 10.28 -16.48
CA GLY A 78 -18.03 10.43 -15.87
C GLY A 78 -17.57 11.87 -15.66
N VAL A 79 -18.00 12.80 -16.53
CA VAL A 79 -17.66 14.23 -16.42
C VAL A 79 -18.25 14.86 -15.15
N TYR A 80 -19.46 14.45 -14.75
CA TYR A 80 -20.13 14.95 -13.54
C TYR A 80 -19.50 14.40 -12.26
N LEU A 81 -18.78 13.27 -12.36
CA LEU A 81 -18.10 12.66 -11.23
C LEU A 81 -16.71 13.24 -10.97
N ILE A 82 -16.16 14.07 -11.87
CA ILE A 82 -14.84 14.68 -11.69
C ILE A 82 -14.77 15.51 -10.41
N LEU A 83 -15.77 16.38 -10.18
CA LEU A 83 -15.77 17.29 -9.02
C LEU A 83 -15.71 16.53 -7.68
N PRO A 84 -16.53 15.50 -7.42
CA PRO A 84 -16.42 14.73 -6.18
C PRO A 84 -15.23 13.74 -6.15
N LEU A 85 -14.77 13.21 -7.29
CA LEU A 85 -13.69 12.22 -7.32
C LEU A 85 -12.29 12.84 -7.31
N ALA A 86 -12.11 14.06 -7.83
CA ALA A 86 -10.85 14.77 -7.81
C ALA A 86 -10.26 14.92 -6.38
N PRO A 87 -10.99 15.42 -5.36
CA PRO A 87 -10.44 15.52 -4.02
C PRO A 87 -10.10 14.14 -3.43
N ILE A 88 -10.91 13.11 -3.70
CA ILE A 88 -10.64 11.74 -3.25
C ILE A 88 -9.34 11.22 -3.87
N ALA A 89 -9.16 11.42 -5.18
CA ALA A 89 -7.96 11.01 -5.89
C ALA A 89 -6.73 11.74 -5.34
N VAL A 90 -6.81 13.07 -5.14
CA VAL A 90 -5.73 13.88 -4.53
C VAL A 90 -5.38 13.35 -3.14
N LEU A 91 -6.36 13.07 -2.29
CA LEU A 91 -6.12 12.51 -0.96
C LEU A 91 -5.48 11.12 -1.01
N CYS A 92 -5.74 10.32 -2.04
CA CYS A 92 -5.09 9.03 -2.25
C CYS A 92 -3.62 9.14 -2.67
N PHE A 93 -3.14 10.30 -3.14
CA PHE A 93 -1.71 10.50 -3.36
C PHE A 93 -0.92 10.64 -2.05
N ILE A 94 -1.53 11.17 -0.98
CA ILE A 94 -0.89 11.30 0.34
C ILE A 94 -0.31 9.97 0.84
N PRO A 95 -1.08 8.86 0.94
CA PRO A 95 -0.53 7.58 1.38
C PRO A 95 0.53 7.03 0.42
N LEU A 96 0.44 7.30 -0.89
CA LEU A 96 1.46 6.87 -1.85
C LEU A 96 2.78 7.65 -1.69
N ILE A 97 2.70 8.93 -1.36
CA ILE A 97 3.86 9.74 -0.99
C ILE A 97 4.47 9.20 0.32
N ILE A 98 3.64 8.91 1.33
CA ILE A 98 4.10 8.30 2.59
C ILE A 98 4.78 6.95 2.36
N CYS A 99 4.37 6.19 1.34
CA CYS A 99 5.05 4.94 0.96
C CYS A 99 6.50 5.17 0.51
N ARG A 100 6.87 6.36 0.04
CA ARG A 100 8.23 6.73 -0.38
C ARG A 100 9.05 7.40 0.71
N LEU A 101 8.41 7.88 1.77
CA LEU A 101 9.04 8.61 2.86
C LEU A 101 9.30 7.65 4.02
N ASP A 102 10.42 6.92 3.96
CA ASP A 102 10.77 5.86 4.92
C ASP A 102 10.93 6.40 6.36
N PHE A 103 11.21 7.70 6.52
CA PHE A 103 11.33 8.36 7.82
C PHE A 103 10.01 8.61 8.55
N ILE A 104 8.85 8.52 7.88
CA ILE A 104 7.54 8.76 8.52
C ILE A 104 7.06 7.45 9.13
N PRO A 105 7.04 7.27 10.47
CA PRO A 105 6.62 6.01 11.07
C PRO A 105 5.13 5.75 10.80
N ILE A 106 4.79 4.52 10.43
CA ILE A 106 3.38 4.11 10.33
C ILE A 106 2.86 3.79 11.75
N PRO A 107 1.69 4.32 12.15
CA PRO A 107 1.11 4.01 13.44
C PRO A 107 0.61 2.55 13.53
N ASP A 108 0.77 1.93 14.69
CA ASP A 108 0.37 0.52 14.95
C ASP A 108 -1.11 0.24 14.70
N ALA A 109 -1.96 1.27 14.78
CA ALA A 109 -3.39 1.18 14.49
C ALA A 109 -3.67 0.66 13.06
N VAL A 110 -2.79 0.97 12.10
CA VAL A 110 -2.94 0.58 10.69
C VAL A 110 -2.59 -0.90 10.49
N TYR A 111 -1.77 -1.47 11.37
CA TYR A 111 -1.31 -2.85 11.25
C TYR A 111 -2.38 -3.83 11.69
N PRO A 112 -2.55 -4.95 10.97
CA PRO A 112 -3.37 -6.05 11.43
C PRO A 112 -2.78 -6.66 12.71
N LYS A 113 -3.64 -7.19 13.59
CA LYS A 113 -3.26 -7.67 14.93
C LYS A 113 -2.11 -8.69 14.91
N TRP A 114 -2.02 -9.53 13.88
CA TRP A 114 -0.97 -10.54 13.76
C TRP A 114 0.41 -9.96 13.39
N ALA A 115 0.45 -8.80 12.73
CA ALA A 115 1.70 -8.19 12.25
C ALA A 115 2.41 -7.38 13.34
N ARG A 116 1.65 -6.80 14.28
CA ARG A 116 2.20 -6.01 15.40
C ARG A 116 3.29 -6.71 16.22
N PRO A 117 3.11 -7.96 16.71
CA PRO A 117 4.15 -8.63 17.49
C PRO A 117 5.43 -8.89 16.67
N ILE A 118 5.29 -9.17 15.37
CA ILE A 118 6.44 -9.38 14.47
C ILE A 118 7.23 -8.09 14.30
N ARG A 119 6.52 -6.95 14.10
CA ARG A 119 7.13 -5.62 14.00
C ARG A 119 7.92 -5.29 15.27
N HIS A 120 7.31 -5.43 16.44
CA HIS A 120 7.99 -5.12 17.71
C HIS A 120 9.22 -6.02 17.94
N ALA A 121 9.14 -7.30 17.56
CA ALA A 121 10.30 -8.19 17.64
C ALA A 121 11.44 -7.74 16.70
N ASN A 122 11.12 -7.29 15.49
CA ASN A 122 12.09 -6.75 14.54
C ASN A 122 12.73 -5.45 15.06
N GLU A 123 11.93 -4.53 15.58
CA GLU A 123 12.42 -3.28 16.18
C GLU A 123 13.32 -3.53 17.38
N GLN A 124 12.98 -4.52 18.22
CA GLN A 124 13.81 -4.90 19.36
C GLN A 124 15.15 -5.49 18.90
N ALA A 125 15.13 -6.39 17.91
CA ALA A 125 16.35 -6.97 17.35
C ALA A 125 17.30 -5.90 16.77
N VAL A 126 16.76 -4.85 16.13
CA VAL A 126 17.55 -3.71 15.66
C VAL A 126 18.18 -2.96 16.84
N LYS A 127 17.41 -2.62 17.88
CA LYS A 127 17.93 -1.95 19.08
C LYS A 127 19.02 -2.76 19.77
N ASP A 128 18.85 -4.07 19.89
CA ASP A 128 19.82 -4.97 20.52
C ASP A 128 21.11 -5.03 19.70
N SER A 129 21.01 -5.08 18.37
CA SER A 129 22.17 -5.05 17.48
C SER A 129 22.95 -3.73 17.57
N GLU A 130 22.25 -2.59 17.65
CA GLU A 130 22.88 -1.30 17.83
C GLU A 130 23.56 -1.17 19.19
N ALA A 131 22.91 -1.65 20.26
CA ALA A 131 23.47 -1.68 21.60
C ALA A 131 24.76 -2.51 21.64
N TRP A 132 24.76 -3.67 21.00
CA TRP A 132 25.94 -4.53 20.85
C TRP A 132 27.06 -3.81 20.08
N LEU A 133 26.76 -3.17 18.94
CA LEU A 133 27.75 -2.41 18.15
C LEU A 133 28.34 -1.22 18.92
N ARG A 134 27.55 -0.55 19.77
CA ARG A 134 28.04 0.52 20.65
C ARG A 134 28.96 -0.03 21.74
N ALA A 135 28.59 -1.15 22.37
CA ALA A 135 29.41 -1.80 23.38
C ALA A 135 30.74 -2.31 22.81
N TYR A 136 30.71 -2.92 21.62
CA TYR A 136 31.91 -3.38 20.91
C TYR A 136 32.87 -2.22 20.59
N ARG A 137 32.36 -1.12 20.02
CA ARG A 137 33.17 0.08 19.73
C ARG A 137 33.79 0.71 20.98
N ARG A 138 33.13 0.64 22.14
CA ARG A 138 33.68 1.12 23.41
C ARG A 138 34.82 0.26 23.94
N ARG A 139 34.84 -1.05 23.65
CA ARG A 139 35.92 -1.97 24.07
C ARG A 139 37.17 -1.87 23.21
N GLN A 140 37.06 -1.31 22.00
CA GLN A 140 38.18 -1.12 21.07
C GLN A 140 38.86 0.26 21.20
N ARG A 141 38.31 1.16 22.00
CA ARG A 141 38.94 2.43 22.40
C ARG A 141 39.56 2.27 23.77
#